data_AF-A0A439QAB5-F1
#
_entry.id   AF-A0A439QAB5-F1
#
_cell.length_a   1.000
_cell.length_b   1.000
_cell.length_c   1.000
_cell.angle_alpha   90.00
_cell.angle_beta   90.00
_cell.angle_gamma   90.00
#
_symmetry.space_group_name_H-M   'P 1'
#
loop_
_entity.id
_entity.type
_entity.pdbx_description
1 polymer ?
#
loop_
_entity_poly.entity_id
_entity_poly.type
_entity_poly.pdbx_seq_one_letter_code
_entity_poly.pdbx_strand_id
1 'polypeptide(L)'
;MLPSSGRRCEAARIASSSIFGRAILKPSEPGLGPLRQRDGEPLFGEPWHAQVSAMASLLVASGTISALQWADALGAELHAATLQNSPDDSETYYQGVLSALEHVLNHQRAISREELALRREEWERAYLQTPHGQPVVLR
;
A
#
# COMPACT_ATOMS: atom_id res chain seq x y z
N MET A 1 62.90 27.07 25.83
CA MET A 1 61.85 27.36 24.82
C MET A 1 60.55 26.72 25.29
N LEU A 2 59.62 27.54 25.76
CA LEU A 2 58.17 27.37 25.95
C LEU A 2 57.50 28.49 25.10
N PRO A 3 56.16 28.59 24.89
CA PRO A 3 55.05 27.65 25.15
C PRO A 3 54.01 27.55 24.01
N SER A 4 53.06 26.61 24.21
CA SER A 4 51.58 26.69 24.02
C SER A 4 50.95 27.99 23.47
N SER A 5 50.00 27.83 22.54
CA SER A 5 48.60 28.36 22.53
C SER A 5 48.06 28.21 21.09
N GLY A 6 47.01 27.47 20.76
CA GLY A 6 45.67 27.49 21.34
C GLY A 6 44.73 28.28 20.43
N ARG A 7 44.09 27.64 19.43
CA ARG A 7 42.86 28.13 18.81
C ARG A 7 41.92 26.97 18.48
N ARG A 8 41.07 26.66 19.48
CA ARG A 8 39.77 26.03 19.26
C ARG A 8 38.94 26.99 18.43
N CYS A 9 38.63 26.64 17.19
CA CYS A 9 37.43 27.17 16.56
C CYS A 9 36.27 26.31 17.05
N GLU A 10 35.73 26.72 18.18
CA GLU A 10 34.39 26.35 18.61
C GLU A 10 33.45 26.90 17.52
N ALA A 11 33.07 26.04 16.58
CA ALA A 11 31.94 26.32 15.71
C ALA A 11 30.74 26.43 16.64
N ALA A 12 30.41 27.67 16.98
CA ALA A 12 29.26 28.02 17.78
C ALA A 12 28.10 27.16 17.31
N ARG A 13 27.48 26.43 18.25
CA ARG A 13 26.14 25.91 18.07
C ARG A 13 25.34 27.07 17.53
N ILE A 14 25.02 27.03 16.24
CA ILE A 14 23.96 27.87 15.71
C ILE A 14 22.75 27.34 16.44
N ALA A 15 22.39 28.03 17.53
CA ALA A 15 21.10 27.89 18.15
C ALA A 15 20.12 28.23 17.03
N SER A 16 19.59 27.18 16.38
CA SER A 16 18.46 27.31 15.49
C SER A 16 17.35 27.86 16.36
N SER A 17 17.18 29.18 16.29
CA SER A 17 16.11 29.89 16.95
C SER A 17 14.82 29.46 16.28
N SER A 18 14.25 28.39 16.83
CA SER A 18 12.86 27.97 16.76
C SER A 18 11.99 28.95 15.97
N ILE A 19 11.91 28.74 14.65
CA ILE A 19 10.79 29.25 13.89
C ILE A 19 9.62 28.42 14.38
N PHE A 20 8.73 29.04 15.17
CA PHE A 20 7.45 28.48 15.58
C PHE A 20 6.52 28.34 14.35
N GLY A 21 6.97 27.60 13.33
CA GLY A 21 6.07 26.89 12.45
C GLY A 21 5.65 25.65 13.22
N ARG A 22 4.45 25.66 13.78
CA ARG A 22 3.81 24.42 14.22
C ARG A 22 3.87 23.47 13.03
N ALA A 23 4.47 22.30 13.19
CA ALA A 23 4.36 21.25 12.19
C ALA A 23 2.86 20.96 12.03
N ILE A 24 2.26 21.44 10.93
CA ILE A 24 0.89 21.07 10.51
C ILE A 24 0.90 19.66 9.91
N LEU A 25 2.09 19.11 9.65
CA LEU A 25 2.26 17.68 9.49
C LEU A 25 2.05 17.07 10.87
N LYS A 26 0.95 16.34 11.04
CA LYS A 26 0.82 15.36 12.14
C LYS A 26 2.17 14.62 12.21
N PRO A 27 2.79 14.47 13.41
CA PRO A 27 3.88 13.49 13.52
C PRO A 27 3.34 12.23 12.88
N SER A 28 4.05 11.68 11.89
CA SER A 28 3.61 10.46 11.23
C SER A 28 3.39 9.47 12.36
N GLU A 29 2.14 9.10 12.62
CA GLU A 29 1.88 8.08 13.62
C GLU A 29 2.74 6.88 13.24
N PRO A 30 3.43 6.26 14.20
CA PRO A 30 4.17 5.04 13.93
C PRO A 30 3.17 3.97 13.47
N GLY A 31 2.94 3.88 12.16
CA GLY A 31 1.92 3.01 11.56
C GLY A 31 1.29 3.50 10.24
N LEU A 32 1.39 4.78 9.89
CA LEU A 32 0.65 5.36 8.74
C LEU A 32 1.29 5.15 7.37
N GLY A 33 1.63 3.90 7.04
CA GLY A 33 2.02 3.52 5.68
C GLY A 33 2.16 2.00 5.54
N PRO A 34 1.51 1.36 4.55
CA PRO A 34 1.41 -0.11 4.44
C PRO A 34 2.73 -0.81 4.06
N LEU A 35 3.84 -0.06 3.97
CA LEU A 35 5.15 -0.54 3.54
C LEU A 35 6.30 -0.14 4.50
N ARG A 36 6.00 0.36 5.71
CA ARG A 36 7.08 0.71 6.65
C ARG A 36 7.52 -0.54 7.43
N GLN A 37 8.50 -1.24 6.89
CA GLN A 37 9.12 -2.37 7.58
C GLN A 37 9.70 -1.91 8.92
N ARG A 38 9.25 -2.53 10.01
CA ARG A 38 9.94 -2.49 11.31
C ARG A 38 10.91 -3.66 11.32
N ASP A 39 12.12 -3.46 11.86
CA ASP A 39 13.13 -4.52 11.93
C ASP A 39 12.53 -5.81 12.53
N GLY A 40 12.46 -6.88 11.73
CA GLY A 40 11.91 -8.18 12.13
C GLY A 40 10.47 -8.48 11.72
N GLU A 41 9.70 -7.51 11.22
CA GLU A 41 8.30 -7.71 10.81
C GLU A 41 8.16 -7.96 9.30
N PRO A 42 7.18 -8.79 8.87
CA PRO A 42 6.81 -8.94 7.46
C PRO A 42 6.39 -7.59 6.85
N LEU A 43 6.83 -7.33 5.61
CA LEU A 43 6.45 -6.11 4.88
C LEU A 43 4.94 -6.04 4.58
N PHE A 44 4.32 -7.21 4.41
CA PHE A 44 2.90 -7.36 4.11
C PHE A 44 2.24 -8.15 5.24
N GLY A 45 1.07 -7.68 5.71
CA GLY A 45 0.30 -8.39 6.74
C GLY A 45 -0.24 -9.76 6.30
N GLU A 46 -0.61 -9.90 5.03
CA GLU A 46 -1.13 -11.13 4.44
C GLU A 46 -0.46 -11.38 3.07
N PRO A 47 -0.31 -12.64 2.61
CA PRO A 47 0.33 -12.94 1.34
C PRO A 47 -0.37 -12.29 0.13
N TRP A 48 -1.69 -12.12 0.18
CA TRP A 48 -2.46 -11.55 -0.91
C TRP A 48 -2.19 -10.05 -1.12
N HIS A 49 -1.77 -9.32 -0.08
CA HIS A 49 -1.38 -7.91 -0.19
C HIS A 49 -0.22 -7.71 -1.18
N ALA A 50 0.76 -8.62 -1.15
CA ALA A 50 1.87 -8.61 -2.09
C ALA A 50 1.40 -8.96 -3.51
N GLN A 51 0.50 -9.93 -3.62
CA GLN A 51 -0.02 -10.40 -4.91
C GLN A 51 -0.79 -9.31 -5.65
N VAL A 52 -1.75 -8.65 -4.98
CA VAL A 52 -2.56 -7.59 -5.60
C VAL A 52 -1.69 -6.39 -6.02
N SER A 53 -0.72 -6.04 -5.18
CA SER A 53 0.23 -4.95 -5.46
C SER A 53 1.13 -5.27 -6.64
N ALA A 54 1.59 -6.53 -6.74
CA ALA A 54 2.38 -7.01 -7.87
C ALA A 54 1.56 -7.02 -9.16
N MET A 55 0.30 -7.49 -9.12
CA MET A 55 -0.60 -7.48 -10.27
C MET A 55 -0.83 -6.06 -10.80
N ALA A 56 -1.16 -5.10 -9.92
CA ALA A 56 -1.31 -3.70 -10.30
C ALA A 56 -0.02 -3.14 -10.93
N SER A 57 1.13 -3.40 -10.30
CA SER A 57 2.43 -2.95 -10.81
C SER A 57 2.74 -3.52 -12.19
N LEU A 58 2.47 -4.81 -12.41
CA LEU A 58 2.70 -5.48 -13.69
C LEU A 58 1.79 -4.93 -14.80
N LEU A 59 0.51 -4.66 -14.50
CA LEU A 59 -0.44 -4.10 -15.45
C LEU A 59 -0.09 -2.66 -15.87
N VAL A 60 0.46 -1.88 -14.94
CA VAL A 60 0.99 -0.54 -15.25
C VAL A 60 2.25 -0.67 -16.10
N ALA A 61 3.18 -1.55 -15.70
CA ALA A 61 4.45 -1.76 -16.42
C ALA A 61 4.25 -2.32 -17.83
N SER A 62 3.23 -3.16 -18.05
CA SER A 62 2.87 -3.68 -19.38
C SER A 62 2.15 -2.64 -20.25
N GLY A 63 1.70 -1.52 -19.67
CA GLY A 63 0.89 -0.51 -20.36
C GLY A 63 -0.56 -0.95 -20.60
N THR A 64 -1.01 -2.06 -20.01
CA THR A 64 -2.42 -2.48 -20.06
C THR A 64 -3.29 -1.43 -19.38
N ILE A 65 -2.84 -0.91 -18.24
CA ILE A 65 -3.45 0.24 -17.56
C ILE A 65 -2.44 1.38 -17.49
N SER A 66 -2.87 2.63 -17.66
CA SER A 66 -1.96 3.76 -17.49
C SER A 66 -1.71 4.03 -16.01
N ALA A 67 -0.53 4.57 -15.68
CA ALA A 67 -0.21 4.97 -14.31
C ALA A 67 -1.21 6.01 -13.76
N LEU A 68 -1.74 6.88 -14.63
CA LEU A 68 -2.75 7.87 -14.26
C LEU A 68 -4.09 7.22 -13.93
N GLN A 69 -4.58 6.30 -14.78
CA GLN A 69 -5.81 5.55 -14.52
C GLN A 69 -5.73 4.77 -13.20
N TRP A 70 -4.58 4.15 -12.93
CA TRP A 70 -4.34 3.46 -11.68
C TRP A 70 -4.38 4.42 -10.47
N ALA A 71 -3.65 5.53 -10.53
CA ALA A 71 -3.59 6.51 -9.45
C ALA A 71 -4.97 7.12 -9.16
N ASP A 72 -5.73 7.46 -10.20
CA ASP A 72 -7.08 8.04 -10.07
C ASP A 72 -8.05 7.04 -9.42
N ALA A 73 -8.03 5.78 -9.86
CA ALA A 73 -8.90 4.74 -9.29
C ALA A 73 -8.57 4.45 -7.82
N LEU A 74 -7.28 4.27 -7.50
CA LEU A 74 -6.85 4.04 -6.12
C LEU A 74 -7.18 5.24 -5.21
N GLY A 75 -6.96 6.46 -5.70
CA GLY A 75 -7.32 7.67 -4.98
C GLY A 75 -8.82 7.77 -4.69
N ALA A 76 -9.67 7.38 -5.64
CA ALA A 76 -11.12 7.37 -5.46
C ALA A 76 -11.56 6.36 -4.38
N GLU A 77 -11.01 5.14 -4.38
CA GLU A 77 -11.33 4.12 -3.37
C GLU A 77 -10.87 4.54 -1.97
N LEU A 78 -9.65 5.06 -1.83
CA LEU A 78 -9.14 5.55 -0.55
C LEU A 78 -9.96 6.75 -0.07
N HIS A 79 -10.36 7.66 -0.97
CA HIS A 79 -11.24 8.76 -0.60
C HIS A 79 -12.61 8.25 -0.11
N ALA A 80 -13.21 7.28 -0.79
CA ALA A 80 -14.46 6.67 -0.37
C ALA A 80 -14.35 5.99 1.01
N ALA A 81 -13.24 5.33 1.32
CA ALA A 81 -12.98 4.75 2.64
C ALA A 81 -12.87 5.83 3.74
N THR A 82 -12.21 6.97 3.44
CA THR A 82 -12.14 8.09 4.38
C THR A 82 -13.51 8.70 4.68
N LEU A 83 -14.38 8.82 3.67
CA LEU A 83 -15.74 9.33 3.84
C LEU A 83 -16.61 8.39 4.68
N GLN A 84 -16.33 7.09 4.64
CA GLN A 84 -17.02 6.08 5.45
C GLN A 84 -16.47 5.96 6.88
N ASN A 85 -15.45 6.76 7.23
CA ASN A 85 -14.75 6.71 8.51
C ASN A 85 -14.26 5.28 8.84
N SER A 86 -13.81 4.56 7.82
CA SER A 86 -13.22 3.23 7.98
C SER A 86 -11.94 3.30 8.80
N PRO A 87 -11.58 2.22 9.52
CA PRO A 87 -10.30 2.13 10.22
C PRO A 87 -9.13 2.40 9.26
N ASP A 88 -8.16 3.19 9.70
CA ASP A 88 -6.93 3.45 8.93
C ASP A 88 -5.91 2.34 9.23
N ASP A 89 -6.19 1.13 8.72
CA ASP A 89 -5.37 -0.06 8.87
C ASP A 89 -4.94 -0.65 7.52
N SER A 90 -4.01 -1.61 7.57
CA SER A 90 -3.49 -2.25 6.36
C SER A 90 -4.57 -2.99 5.59
N GLU A 91 -5.52 -3.60 6.29
CA GLU A 91 -6.60 -4.37 5.67
C GLU A 91 -7.48 -3.44 4.82
N THR A 92 -7.92 -2.31 5.39
CA THR A 92 -8.72 -1.29 4.68
C THR A 92 -7.96 -0.73 3.48
N TYR A 93 -6.65 -0.48 3.63
CA TYR A 93 -5.81 -0.02 2.52
C TYR A 93 -5.77 -1.04 1.38
N TYR A 94 -5.42 -2.31 1.66
CA TYR A 94 -5.26 -3.32 0.61
C TYR A 94 -6.60 -3.77 0.03
N GLN A 95 -7.70 -3.68 0.78
CA GLN A 95 -9.05 -3.81 0.22
C GLN A 95 -9.32 -2.68 -0.80
N GLY A 96 -8.94 -1.44 -0.49
CA GLY A 96 -8.99 -0.33 -1.45
C GLY A 96 -8.15 -0.58 -2.70
N VAL A 97 -6.95 -1.15 -2.56
CA VAL A 97 -6.09 -1.54 -3.69
C VAL A 97 -6.76 -2.61 -4.57
N LEU A 98 -7.38 -3.62 -3.95
CA LEU A 98 -8.10 -4.67 -4.68
C LEU A 98 -9.32 -4.10 -5.42
N SER A 99 -10.14 -3.31 -4.74
CA SER A 99 -11.30 -2.64 -5.35
C SER A 99 -10.86 -1.79 -6.54
N ALA A 100 -9.83 -0.96 -6.37
CA ALA A 100 -9.32 -0.12 -7.45
C ALA A 100 -8.89 -0.94 -8.67
N LEU A 101 -8.23 -2.08 -8.45
CA LEU A 101 -7.81 -2.99 -9.51
C LEU A 101 -9.01 -3.57 -10.27
N GLU A 102 -10.01 -4.10 -9.55
CA GLU A 102 -11.25 -4.61 -10.17
C GLU A 102 -11.98 -3.52 -10.96
N HIS A 103 -12.05 -2.30 -10.41
CA HIS A 103 -12.67 -1.15 -11.05
C HIS A 103 -11.99 -0.77 -12.37
N VAL A 104 -10.65 -0.70 -12.40
CA VAL A 104 -9.90 -0.35 -13.63
C VAL A 104 -10.05 -1.44 -14.68
N LEU A 105 -9.93 -2.72 -14.30
CA LEU A 105 -10.06 -3.85 -15.24
C LEU A 105 -11.47 -3.93 -15.85
N ASN A 106 -12.50 -3.66 -15.06
CA ASN A 106 -13.87 -3.57 -15.54
C ASN A 106 -14.09 -2.38 -16.48
N HIS A 107 -13.54 -1.21 -16.16
CA HIS A 107 -13.64 -0.03 -17.03
C HIS A 107 -12.99 -0.26 -18.41
N GLN A 108 -11.89 -1.02 -18.46
CA GLN A 108 -11.24 -1.40 -19.71
C GLN A 108 -11.94 -2.54 -20.47
N ARG A 109 -13.04 -3.08 -19.93
CA ARG A 109 -13.75 -4.27 -20.45
C ARG A 109 -12.85 -5.50 -20.57
N ALA A 110 -11.79 -5.57 -19.77
CA ALA A 110 -10.89 -6.71 -19.74
C ALA A 110 -11.49 -7.88 -18.96
N ILE A 111 -12.18 -7.58 -17.85
CA ILE A 111 -12.90 -8.56 -17.02
C ILE A 111 -14.15 -7.88 -16.46
N SER A 112 -15.31 -8.51 -16.59
CA SER A 112 -16.56 -7.97 -16.02
C SER A 112 -16.71 -8.32 -14.53
N ARG A 113 -17.54 -7.58 -13.80
CA ARG A 113 -17.86 -7.92 -12.40
C ARG A 113 -18.54 -9.27 -12.28
N GLU A 114 -19.39 -9.61 -13.25
CA GLU A 114 -20.08 -10.90 -13.31
C GLU A 114 -19.09 -12.05 -13.52
N GLU A 115 -18.08 -11.85 -14.37
CA GLU A 115 -17.02 -12.84 -14.60
C GLU A 115 -16.15 -13.05 -13.35
N LEU A 116 -15.81 -11.97 -12.62
CA LEU A 116 -15.12 -12.08 -11.32
C LEU A 116 -15.97 -12.81 -10.28
N ALA A 117 -17.26 -12.50 -10.19
CA ALA A 117 -18.17 -13.16 -9.27
C ALA A 117 -18.28 -14.66 -9.57
N LEU A 118 -18.50 -15.01 -10.84
CA LEU A 118 -18.53 -16.41 -11.28
C LEU A 118 -17.23 -17.13 -10.94
N ARG A 119 -16.08 -16.50 -11.21
CA ARG A 119 -14.77 -17.09 -10.91
C ARG A 119 -14.57 -17.33 -9.41
N ARG A 120 -15.05 -16.42 -8.56
CA ARG A 120 -15.00 -16.57 -7.10
C ARG A 120 -15.85 -17.76 -6.65
N GLU A 121 -17.07 -17.88 -7.18
CA GLU A 121 -17.97 -19.01 -6.89
C GLU A 121 -17.41 -20.34 -7.40
N GLU A 122 -16.81 -20.38 -8.59
CA GLU A 122 -16.10 -21.56 -9.10
C GLU A 122 -14.97 -21.98 -8.17
N TRP A 123 -14.16 -21.01 -7.72
CA TRP A 123 -13.06 -21.28 -6.81
C TRP A 123 -13.54 -21.77 -5.44
N GLU A 124 -14.56 -21.14 -4.87
CA GLU A 124 -15.15 -21.56 -3.59
C GLU A 124 -15.70 -22.99 -3.67
N ARG A 125 -16.46 -23.30 -4.72
CA ARG A 125 -16.98 -24.65 -4.95
C ARG A 125 -15.84 -25.66 -5.13
N ALA A 126 -14.79 -25.30 -5.88
CA ALA A 126 -13.63 -26.17 -6.07
C ALA A 126 -12.90 -26.42 -4.75
N TYR A 127 -12.68 -25.37 -3.95
CA TYR A 127 -12.04 -25.47 -2.64
C TYR A 127 -12.82 -26.40 -1.70
N LEU A 128 -14.14 -26.21 -1.57
CA LEU A 128 -14.99 -27.02 -0.70
C LEU A 128 -15.08 -28.50 -1.13
N GLN A 129 -14.90 -28.78 -2.42
CA GLN A 129 -14.92 -30.16 -2.96
C GLN A 129 -13.55 -30.84 -2.97
N THR A 130 -12.47 -30.09 -2.74
CA THR A 130 -11.11 -30.63 -2.78
C THR A 130 -10.77 -31.29 -1.44
N PRO A 131 -10.48 -32.60 -1.41
CA PRO A 131 -10.02 -33.26 -0.19
C PRO A 131 -8.74 -32.61 0.35
N HIS A 132 -8.60 -32.56 1.68
CA HIS A 132 -7.40 -32.02 2.30
C HIS A 132 -6.12 -32.67 1.76
N GLY A 133 -5.13 -31.84 1.40
CA GLY A 133 -3.85 -32.29 0.83
C GLY A 133 -3.84 -32.46 -0.69
N GLN A 134 -4.97 -32.27 -1.38
CA GLN A 134 -5.03 -32.23 -2.85
C GLN A 134 -5.00 -30.77 -3.36
N PRO A 135 -4.45 -30.50 -4.55
CA PRO A 135 -4.50 -29.17 -5.15
C PRO A 135 -5.93 -28.80 -5.56
N VAL A 136 -6.30 -27.54 -5.38
CA VAL A 136 -7.59 -26.99 -5.84
C VAL A 136 -7.51 -26.76 -7.34
N VAL A 137 -8.41 -27.41 -8.09
CA VAL A 137 -8.49 -27.27 -9.57
C VAL A 137 -9.83 -26.65 -9.92
N LEU A 138 -9.81 -25.52 -10.64
CA LEU A 138 -11.00 -24.93 -11.24
C LEU A 138 -11.51 -25.85 -12.36
N ARG A 139 -12.80 -26.15 -12.36
CA ARG A 139 -13.44 -26.95 -13.42
C ARG A 139 -14.08 -26.05 -14.46
#